data_AF-A0AA88YFX1-F1
#
_entry.id   AF-A0AA88YFX1-F1
#
_cell.length_a   1.000
_cell.length_b   1.000
_cell.length_c   1.000
_cell.angle_alpha   90.00
_cell.angle_beta   90.00
_cell.angle_gamma   90.00
#
_symmetry.space_group_name_H-M   'P 1'
#
loop_
_entity.id
_entity.type
_entity.pdbx_description
1 polymer ?
#
loop_
_entity_poly.entity_id
_entity_poly.type
_entity_poly.pdbx_seq_one_letter_code
_entity_poly.pdbx_strand_id
1 'polypeptide(L)'
;MPKHCETRRSMSSGTKQSISKNTNPVVEIVKNCNYCVELGSQLKLTLVGIHGQDIMDGNESNILSLVWQLMRAYTLSILSKLSHEDRQITDADIINWANAKLKECEKNSSLTSFEDKTLSDGQAIINLIDCVKVGSINYDLLQNTNTVEARLSNARYAISMARKAGAKVYALPEDIVDVKPKMMMTIFACLMIKDLETKQEQKGK
;
A
#
# COMPACT_ATOMS: atom_id res chain seq x y z
N MET A 1 42.79 44.81 -5.84
CA MET A 1 43.93 43.87 -5.72
C MET A 1 44.24 43.71 -4.23
N PRO A 2 44.50 42.48 -3.76
CA PRO A 2 43.89 41.88 -2.56
C PRO A 2 44.80 41.91 -1.33
N LYS A 3 44.27 41.53 -0.14
CA LYS A 3 44.88 40.51 0.74
C LYS A 3 44.04 40.21 2.00
N HIS A 4 43.59 38.96 2.03
CA HIS A 4 43.43 38.05 3.17
C HIS A 4 42.57 38.43 4.38
N CYS A 5 41.37 37.81 4.36
CA CYS A 5 40.65 37.30 5.51
C CYS A 5 41.48 36.20 6.22
N GLU A 6 41.95 36.50 7.43
CA GLU A 6 42.35 35.50 8.42
C GLU A 6 41.69 35.85 9.76
N THR A 7 40.47 35.36 9.99
CA THR A 7 39.93 35.27 11.35
C THR A 7 40.08 33.84 11.83
N ARG A 8 41.16 33.64 12.60
CA ARG A 8 41.54 32.42 13.31
C ARG A 8 40.41 32.02 14.28
N ARG A 9 39.52 31.10 13.86
CA ARG A 9 38.62 30.39 14.78
C ARG A 9 39.45 29.37 15.56
N SER A 10 39.54 29.59 16.87
CA SER A 10 40.05 28.65 17.85
C SER A 10 39.32 27.30 17.73
N MET A 11 40.08 26.24 17.47
CA MET A 11 39.60 24.87 17.54
C MET A 11 39.19 24.57 18.99
N SER A 12 37.89 24.45 19.27
CA SER A 12 37.45 23.75 20.48
C SER A 12 37.72 22.27 20.25
N SER A 13 38.59 21.72 21.10
CA SER A 13 38.90 20.31 21.27
C SER A 13 37.63 19.46 21.18
N GLY A 14 37.38 18.87 20.01
CA GLY A 14 36.43 17.79 19.86
C GLY A 14 36.97 16.60 20.63
N THR A 15 36.30 16.24 21.73
CA THR A 15 36.49 14.98 22.41
C THR A 15 36.29 13.89 21.36
N LYS A 16 37.39 13.27 20.90
CA LYS A 16 37.33 12.04 20.13
C LYS A 16 36.75 10.99 21.08
N GLN A 17 35.42 10.84 21.08
CA GLN A 17 34.81 9.62 21.59
C GLN A 17 35.30 8.51 20.67
N SER A 18 36.31 7.80 21.16
CA SER A 18 36.73 6.51 20.64
C SER A 18 35.52 5.60 20.69
N ILE A 19 34.85 5.41 19.56
CA ILE A 19 33.84 4.38 19.38
C ILE A 19 34.61 3.05 19.51
N SER A 20 34.50 2.42 20.68
CA SER A 20 34.95 1.06 20.93
C SER A 20 34.22 0.13 19.96
N LYS A 21 34.85 -0.20 18.84
CA LYS A 21 34.39 -1.26 17.93
C LYS A 21 34.71 -2.62 18.55
N ASN A 22 33.95 -2.99 19.58
CA ASN A 22 33.91 -4.36 20.10
C ASN A 22 32.49 -4.72 20.54
N THR A 23 31.53 -4.44 19.68
CA THR A 23 30.15 -4.91 19.83
C THR A 23 30.01 -6.20 19.04
N ASN A 24 29.58 -7.27 19.71
CA ASN A 24 29.22 -8.52 19.05
C ASN A 24 28.12 -8.21 18.00
N PRO A 25 28.32 -8.55 16.70
CA PRO A 25 27.37 -8.21 15.64
C PRO A 25 25.96 -8.75 15.92
N VAL A 26 25.83 -9.88 16.63
CA VAL A 26 24.53 -10.43 17.05
C VAL A 26 23.80 -9.47 17.99
N VAL A 27 24.52 -8.82 18.92
CA VAL A 27 23.92 -7.87 19.87
C VAL A 27 23.41 -6.61 19.15
N GLU A 28 24.09 -6.18 18.09
CA GLU A 28 23.63 -5.04 17.27
C GLU A 28 22.37 -5.39 16.48
N ILE A 29 22.31 -6.59 15.90
CA ILE A 29 21.12 -7.08 15.17
C ILE A 29 19.90 -7.13 16.10
N VAL A 30 20.04 -7.72 17.29
CA VAL A 30 18.94 -7.78 18.28
C VAL A 30 18.43 -6.38 18.63
N LYS A 31 19.34 -5.42 18.85
CA LYS A 31 18.97 -4.02 19.14
C LYS A 31 18.19 -3.39 17.99
N ASN A 32 18.62 -3.59 16.75
CA ASN A 32 17.93 -3.08 15.57
C ASN A 32 16.53 -3.68 15.44
N CYS A 33 16.40 -5.00 15.65
CA CYS A 33 15.11 -5.68 15.58
C CYS A 33 14.15 -5.22 16.69
N ASN A 34 14.62 -5.07 17.92
CA ASN A 34 13.81 -4.54 19.02
C ASN A 34 13.36 -3.10 18.74
N TYR A 35 14.27 -2.25 18.23
CA TYR A 35 13.94 -0.88 17.86
C TYR A 35 12.91 -0.82 16.72
N CYS A 36 12.98 -1.74 15.75
CA CYS A 36 11.97 -1.87 14.69
C CYS A 36 10.57 -2.13 15.27
N VAL A 37 10.45 -3.04 16.24
CA VAL A 37 9.18 -3.34 16.92
C VAL A 37 8.68 -2.12 17.71
N GLU A 38 9.57 -1.43 18.43
CA GLU A 38 9.21 -0.21 19.17
C GLU A 38 8.63 0.88 18.26
N LEU A 39 9.27 1.14 17.11
CA LEU A 39 8.79 2.10 16.12
C LEU A 39 7.41 1.69 15.58
N GLY A 40 7.19 0.40 15.31
CA GLY A 40 5.88 -0.07 14.87
C GLY A 40 4.79 0.12 15.93
N SER A 41 5.10 -0.04 17.23
CA SER A 41 4.17 0.30 18.31
C SER A 41 3.83 1.80 18.35
N GLN A 42 4.82 2.69 18.13
CA GLN A 42 4.59 4.14 18.05
C GLN A 42 3.68 4.52 16.86
N LEU A 43 3.77 3.77 15.75
CA LEU A 43 2.89 3.87 14.59
C LEU A 43 1.49 3.25 14.82
N LYS A 44 1.19 2.78 16.04
CA LYS A 44 -0.07 2.11 16.41
C LYS A 44 -0.33 0.84 15.60
N LEU A 45 0.73 0.14 15.17
CA LEU A 45 0.60 -1.19 14.59
C LEU A 45 0.26 -2.21 15.68
N THR A 46 -0.52 -3.22 15.35
CA THR A 46 -0.89 -4.32 16.25
C THR A 46 0.23 -5.37 16.24
N LEU A 47 1.24 -5.16 17.10
CA LEU A 47 2.43 -6.02 17.22
C LEU A 47 2.37 -6.99 18.40
N VAL A 48 1.16 -7.33 18.87
CA VAL A 48 0.99 -8.30 19.96
C VAL A 48 1.56 -9.65 19.54
N GLY A 49 2.57 -10.12 20.28
CA GLY A 49 3.24 -11.40 20.00
C GLY A 49 4.33 -11.35 18.93
N ILE A 50 4.74 -10.15 18.48
CA ILE A 50 5.91 -9.98 17.59
C ILE A 50 7.04 -9.33 18.40
N HIS A 51 8.17 -10.03 18.53
CA HIS A 51 9.34 -9.56 19.25
C HIS A 51 10.53 -9.37 18.30
N GLY A 52 11.55 -8.62 18.73
CA GLY A 52 12.75 -8.43 17.92
C GLY A 52 13.50 -9.74 17.65
N GLN A 53 13.38 -10.72 18.56
CA GLN A 53 13.91 -12.07 18.37
C GLN A 53 13.29 -12.76 17.16
N ASP A 54 11.97 -12.64 16.96
CA ASP A 54 11.27 -13.24 15.81
C ASP A 54 11.79 -12.70 14.48
N ILE A 55 12.11 -11.40 14.43
CA ILE A 55 12.67 -10.76 13.24
C ILE A 55 14.10 -11.23 13.01
N MET A 56 14.92 -11.30 14.07
CA MET A 56 16.30 -11.76 13.98
C MET A 56 16.38 -13.23 13.51
N ASP A 57 15.52 -14.09 14.04
CA ASP A 57 15.49 -15.52 13.74
C ASP A 57 14.85 -15.82 12.37
N GLY A 58 14.36 -14.80 11.66
CA GLY A 58 13.77 -14.96 10.34
C GLY A 58 12.39 -15.63 10.37
N ASN A 59 11.60 -15.41 11.43
CA ASN A 59 10.24 -15.96 11.51
C ASN A 59 9.35 -15.32 10.42
N GLU A 60 9.14 -16.06 9.34
CA GLU A 60 8.45 -15.59 8.14
C GLU A 60 7.04 -15.06 8.43
N SER A 61 6.28 -15.73 9.32
CA SER A 61 4.93 -15.33 9.69
C SER A 61 4.90 -13.96 10.37
N ASN A 62 5.80 -13.76 11.33
CA ASN A 62 5.90 -12.51 12.08
C ASN A 62 6.41 -11.37 11.20
N ILE A 63 7.43 -11.63 10.37
CA ILE A 63 7.95 -10.65 9.41
C ILE A 63 6.86 -10.26 8.39
N LEU A 64 6.14 -11.23 7.82
CA LEU A 64 5.07 -10.96 6.87
C LEU A 64 3.91 -10.17 7.50
N SER A 65 3.57 -10.47 8.75
CA SER A 65 2.58 -9.70 9.51
C SER A 65 3.02 -8.24 9.68
N LEU A 66 4.27 -8.01 10.09
CA LEU A 66 4.82 -6.66 10.26
C LEU A 66 4.85 -5.89 8.94
N VAL A 67 5.36 -6.50 7.86
CA VAL A 67 5.44 -5.87 6.54
C VAL A 67 4.06 -5.51 6.00
N TRP A 68 3.08 -6.40 6.15
CA TRP A 68 1.69 -6.11 5.79
C TRP A 68 1.12 -4.92 6.56
N GLN A 69 1.33 -4.88 7.86
CA GLN A 69 0.83 -3.78 8.69
C GLN A 69 1.46 -2.44 8.30
N LEU A 70 2.76 -2.41 8.02
CA LEU A 70 3.45 -1.23 7.49
C LEU A 70 2.88 -0.79 6.14
N MET A 71 2.67 -1.75 5.23
CA MET A 71 2.11 -1.48 3.91
C MET A 71 0.69 -0.90 3.98
N ARG A 72 -0.16 -1.46 4.85
CA ARG A 72 -1.52 -0.98 5.09
C ARG A 72 -1.49 0.42 5.71
N ALA A 73 -0.68 0.64 6.74
CA ALA A 73 -0.55 1.94 7.39
C ALA A 73 -0.08 3.03 6.42
N TYR A 74 0.92 2.71 5.59
CA TYR A 74 1.39 3.61 4.53
C TYR A 74 0.26 3.96 3.55
N THR A 75 -0.45 2.97 3.02
CA THR A 75 -1.54 3.16 2.06
C THR A 75 -2.66 4.04 2.63
N LEU A 76 -3.10 3.76 3.86
CA LEU A 76 -4.12 4.57 4.54
C LEU A 76 -3.64 6.00 4.84
N SER A 77 -2.34 6.18 5.11
CA SER A 77 -1.76 7.51 5.31
C SER A 77 -1.79 8.36 4.04
N ILE A 78 -1.60 7.74 2.86
CA ILE A 78 -1.75 8.43 1.57
C ILE A 78 -3.21 8.82 1.36
N LEU A 79 -4.14 7.88 1.56
CA LEU A 79 -5.57 8.14 1.40
C LEU A 79 -6.05 9.28 2.31
N SER A 80 -5.66 9.27 3.59
CA SER A 80 -6.04 10.32 4.54
C SER A 80 -5.49 11.70 4.14
N LYS A 81 -4.29 11.75 3.54
CA LYS A 81 -3.73 13.01 3.00
C LYS A 81 -4.50 13.51 1.77
N LEU A 82 -5.00 12.61 0.93
CA LEU A 82 -5.71 12.95 -0.30
C LEU A 82 -7.20 13.26 -0.09
N SER A 83 -7.84 12.65 0.91
CA SER A 83 -9.26 12.83 1.19
C SER A 83 -9.59 14.17 1.86
N HIS A 84 -8.58 14.86 2.43
CA HIS A 84 -8.75 16.07 3.25
C HIS A 84 -9.71 15.86 4.44
N GLU A 85 -9.94 14.61 4.86
CA GLU A 85 -10.75 14.31 6.04
C GLU A 85 -9.88 14.39 7.31
N ASP A 86 -10.41 14.99 8.37
CA ASP A 86 -9.75 15.07 9.69
C ASP A 86 -9.67 13.73 10.43
N ARG A 87 -10.17 12.64 9.82
CA ARG A 87 -10.17 11.29 10.39
C ARG A 87 -9.38 10.32 9.53
N GLN A 88 -8.90 9.25 10.17
CA GLN A 88 -8.23 8.15 9.47
C GLN A 88 -9.22 7.39 8.60
N ILE A 89 -8.86 7.20 7.32
CA ILE A 89 -9.59 6.34 6.39
C ILE A 89 -9.51 4.89 6.85
N THR A 90 -10.66 4.22 6.85
CA THR A 90 -10.81 2.80 7.23
C THR A 90 -11.12 1.92 6.02
N ASP A 91 -11.03 0.61 6.21
CA ASP A 91 -11.38 -0.38 5.18
C ASP A 91 -12.84 -0.24 4.72
N ALA A 92 -13.75 0.12 5.64
CA ALA A 92 -15.15 0.38 5.32
C ALA A 92 -15.32 1.61 4.42
N ASP A 93 -14.51 2.65 4.62
CA ASP A 93 -14.54 3.86 3.78
C ASP A 93 -14.14 3.54 2.33
N ILE A 94 -13.16 2.64 2.14
CA ILE A 94 -12.72 2.19 0.81
C ILE A 94 -13.85 1.40 0.12
N ILE A 95 -14.53 0.52 0.85
CA ILE A 95 -15.68 -0.25 0.34
C ILE A 95 -16.82 0.70 -0.06
N ASN A 96 -17.17 1.64 0.82
CA ASN A 96 -18.22 2.63 0.58
C ASN A 96 -17.89 3.51 -0.63
N TRP A 97 -16.65 3.98 -0.74
CA TRP A 97 -16.19 4.74 -1.92
C TRP A 97 -16.31 3.92 -3.20
N ALA A 98 -15.85 2.66 -3.20
CA ALA A 98 -15.89 1.82 -4.39
C ALA A 98 -17.34 1.56 -4.85
N ASN A 99 -18.26 1.27 -3.92
CA ASN A 99 -19.68 1.11 -4.21
C ASN A 99 -20.34 2.39 -4.72
N ALA A 100 -20.03 3.54 -4.10
CA ALA A 100 -20.54 4.83 -4.54
C ALA A 100 -20.07 5.14 -5.97
N LYS A 101 -18.78 4.93 -6.25
CA LYS A 101 -18.19 5.14 -7.57
C LYS A 101 -18.78 4.23 -8.64
N LEU A 102 -18.98 2.95 -8.33
CA LEU A 102 -19.62 2.00 -9.26
C LEU A 102 -21.07 2.42 -9.58
N LYS A 103 -21.81 2.90 -8.58
CA LYS A 103 -23.17 3.42 -8.74
C LYS A 103 -23.21 4.70 -9.58
N GLU A 104 -22.27 5.62 -9.39
CA GLU A 104 -22.13 6.84 -10.20
C GLU A 104 -21.93 6.55 -11.69
N CYS A 105 -21.26 5.44 -12.03
CA CYS A 105 -21.05 4.99 -13.41
C CYS A 105 -22.12 4.03 -13.93
N GLU A 106 -23.24 3.87 -13.20
CA GLU A 106 -24.34 2.96 -13.57
C GLU A 106 -23.90 1.49 -13.75
N LYS A 107 -22.86 1.06 -13.01
CA LYS A 107 -22.41 -0.34 -13.00
C LYS A 107 -23.20 -1.13 -11.95
N ASN A 108 -23.61 -2.35 -12.30
CA ASN A 108 -24.37 -3.23 -11.40
C ASN A 108 -23.49 -3.99 -10.39
N SER A 109 -22.17 -3.87 -10.48
CA SER A 109 -21.24 -4.52 -9.55
C SER A 109 -21.21 -3.77 -8.21
N SER A 110 -21.09 -4.51 -7.11
CA SER A 110 -20.86 -3.97 -5.77
C SER A 110 -20.02 -4.96 -4.97
N LEU A 111 -19.52 -4.51 -3.82
CA LEU A 111 -18.75 -5.33 -2.89
C LEU A 111 -19.26 -5.13 -1.47
N THR A 112 -19.42 -6.23 -0.74
CA THR A 112 -19.83 -6.20 0.68
C THR A 112 -18.63 -6.19 1.62
N SER A 113 -17.56 -6.89 1.25
CA SER A 113 -16.29 -6.97 1.97
C SER A 113 -15.15 -7.31 1.01
N PHE A 114 -13.90 -7.24 1.49
CA PHE A 114 -12.74 -7.73 0.71
C PHE A 114 -12.62 -9.26 0.66
N GLU A 115 -13.51 -9.98 1.35
CA GLU A 115 -13.64 -11.45 1.35
C GLU A 115 -14.75 -11.94 0.39
N ASP A 116 -15.48 -11.02 -0.23
CA ASP A 116 -16.63 -11.31 -1.06
C ASP A 116 -16.24 -12.17 -2.28
N LYS A 117 -16.75 -13.40 -2.35
CA LYS A 117 -16.40 -14.37 -3.38
C LYS A 117 -16.87 -13.98 -4.78
N THR A 118 -17.83 -13.06 -4.88
CA THR A 118 -18.24 -12.49 -6.16
C THR A 118 -17.10 -11.73 -6.84
N LEU A 119 -16.12 -11.24 -6.08
CA LEU A 119 -14.94 -10.54 -6.60
C LEU A 119 -13.96 -11.44 -7.36
N SER A 120 -14.09 -12.77 -7.22
CA SER A 120 -13.20 -13.74 -7.89
C SER A 120 -13.26 -13.69 -9.41
N ASP A 121 -14.31 -13.07 -9.97
CA ASP A 121 -14.52 -12.95 -11.40
C ASP A 121 -13.78 -11.76 -12.05
N GLY A 122 -13.23 -10.86 -11.23
CA GLY A 122 -12.52 -9.65 -11.64
C GLY A 122 -13.41 -8.54 -12.19
N GLN A 123 -14.72 -8.77 -12.38
CA GLN A 123 -15.62 -7.85 -13.07
C GLN A 123 -15.83 -6.55 -12.28
N ALA A 124 -15.97 -6.65 -10.96
CA ALA A 124 -16.08 -5.47 -10.09
C ALA A 124 -14.83 -4.57 -10.18
N ILE A 125 -13.63 -5.17 -10.23
CA ILE A 125 -12.37 -4.42 -10.36
C ILE A 125 -12.30 -3.75 -11.74
N ILE A 126 -12.63 -4.48 -12.80
CA ILE A 126 -12.62 -3.96 -14.18
C ILE A 126 -13.59 -2.79 -14.34
N ASN A 127 -14.82 -2.94 -13.83
CA ASN A 127 -15.83 -1.89 -13.86
C ASN A 127 -15.39 -0.65 -13.07
N LEU A 128 -14.73 -0.85 -11.93
CA LEU A 128 -14.18 0.25 -11.15
C LEU A 128 -13.02 0.95 -11.86
N ILE A 129 -12.16 0.22 -12.58
CA ILE A 129 -11.09 0.83 -13.40
C ILE A 129 -11.69 1.71 -14.50
N ASP A 130 -12.73 1.24 -15.18
CA ASP A 130 -13.46 2.03 -16.19
C ASP A 130 -14.06 3.31 -15.58
N CYS A 131 -14.57 3.23 -14.35
CA CYS A 131 -15.04 4.40 -13.60
C CYS A 131 -13.95 5.42 -13.24
N VAL A 132 -12.77 4.93 -12.86
CA VAL A 132 -11.64 5.80 -12.49
C VAL A 132 -11.03 6.43 -13.73
N LYS A 133 -10.98 5.69 -14.84
CA LYS A 133 -10.47 6.16 -16.13
C LYS A 133 -11.38 5.68 -17.25
N VAL A 134 -12.33 6.54 -17.60
CA VAL A 134 -13.34 6.28 -18.64
C VAL A 134 -12.67 5.92 -19.95
N GLY A 135 -13.13 4.85 -20.59
CA GLY A 135 -12.62 4.38 -21.88
C GLY A 135 -11.26 3.66 -21.77
N SER A 136 -10.84 3.28 -20.56
CA SER A 136 -9.65 2.47 -20.39
C SER A 136 -9.90 0.99 -20.73
N ILE A 137 -11.12 0.51 -20.53
CA ILE A 137 -11.46 -0.91 -20.67
C ILE A 137 -12.03 -1.21 -22.07
N ASN A 138 -11.52 -2.27 -22.69
CA ASN A 138 -12.15 -2.92 -23.83
C ASN A 138 -12.89 -4.16 -23.33
N TYR A 139 -14.22 -4.07 -23.28
CA TYR A 139 -15.08 -5.15 -22.78
C TYR A 139 -15.12 -6.37 -23.70
N ASP A 140 -14.76 -6.25 -24.98
CA ASP A 140 -14.73 -7.36 -25.94
C ASP A 140 -13.67 -8.41 -25.59
N LEU A 141 -12.68 -8.04 -24.76
CA LEU A 141 -11.61 -8.94 -24.31
C LEU A 141 -12.01 -9.78 -23.10
N LEU A 142 -13.17 -9.50 -22.48
CA LEU A 142 -13.61 -10.20 -21.28
C LEU A 142 -14.19 -11.56 -21.63
N GLN A 143 -13.79 -12.56 -20.83
CA GLN A 143 -14.29 -13.92 -20.97
C GLN A 143 -15.43 -14.18 -19.98
N ASN A 144 -16.33 -15.09 -20.36
CA ASN A 144 -17.36 -15.60 -19.46
C ASN A 144 -16.72 -16.31 -18.27
N THR A 145 -17.06 -15.88 -17.05
CA THR A 145 -16.36 -16.22 -15.80
C THR A 145 -16.71 -17.61 -15.23
N ASN A 146 -17.28 -18.49 -16.07
CA ASN A 146 -17.71 -19.84 -15.70
C ASN A 146 -16.54 -20.77 -15.36
N THR A 147 -15.34 -20.51 -15.91
CA THR A 147 -14.13 -21.31 -15.66
C THR A 147 -13.10 -20.53 -14.85
N VAL A 148 -12.18 -21.25 -14.21
CA VAL A 148 -11.09 -20.62 -13.44
C VAL A 148 -10.12 -19.91 -14.39
N GLU A 149 -9.87 -20.49 -15.56
CA GLU A 149 -8.99 -19.92 -16.59
C GLU A 149 -9.53 -18.59 -17.13
N ALA A 150 -10.85 -18.49 -17.32
CA ALA A 150 -11.49 -17.25 -17.73
C ALA A 150 -11.40 -16.16 -16.65
N ARG A 151 -11.65 -16.52 -15.38
CA ARG A 151 -11.46 -15.61 -14.25
C ARG A 151 -10.02 -15.13 -14.13
N LEU A 152 -9.05 -16.02 -14.31
CA LEU A 152 -7.63 -15.70 -14.29
C LEU A 152 -7.23 -14.79 -15.48
N SER A 153 -7.83 -15.00 -16.66
CA SER A 153 -7.66 -14.12 -17.82
C SER A 153 -8.18 -12.71 -17.53
N ASN A 154 -9.40 -12.60 -16.99
CA ASN A 154 -9.99 -11.33 -16.60
C ASN A 154 -9.19 -10.63 -15.49
N ALA A 155 -8.68 -11.38 -14.50
CA ALA A 155 -7.82 -10.84 -13.43
C ALA A 155 -6.48 -10.29 -13.97
N ARG A 156 -5.82 -11.01 -14.89
CA ARG A 156 -4.62 -10.51 -15.60
C ARG A 156 -4.90 -9.21 -16.34
N TYR A 157 -6.04 -9.17 -17.03
CA TYR A 157 -6.47 -7.97 -17.75
C TYR A 157 -6.73 -6.81 -16.78
N ALA A 158 -7.46 -7.03 -15.69
CA ALA A 158 -7.74 -6.04 -14.66
C ALA A 158 -6.46 -5.41 -14.09
N ILE A 159 -5.47 -6.23 -13.71
CA ILE A 159 -4.18 -5.73 -13.18
C ILE A 159 -3.44 -4.89 -14.22
N SER A 160 -3.40 -5.37 -15.47
CA SER A 160 -2.75 -4.64 -16.57
C SER A 160 -3.41 -3.28 -16.79
N MET A 161 -4.73 -3.24 -16.75
CA MET A 161 -5.50 -2.02 -16.94
C MET A 161 -5.41 -1.05 -15.76
N ALA A 162 -5.40 -1.55 -14.52
CA ALA A 162 -5.16 -0.73 -13.33
C ALA A 162 -3.78 -0.04 -13.40
N ARG A 163 -2.73 -0.78 -13.79
CA ARG A 163 -1.38 -0.22 -13.97
C ARG A 163 -1.33 0.80 -15.11
N LYS A 164 -2.00 0.53 -16.23
CA LYS A 164 -2.14 1.49 -17.35
C LYS A 164 -2.93 2.74 -16.97
N ALA A 165 -3.84 2.64 -16.00
CA ALA A 165 -4.52 3.79 -15.40
C ALA A 165 -3.62 4.58 -14.44
N GLY A 166 -2.46 4.04 -14.06
CA GLY A 166 -1.49 4.67 -13.15
C GLY A 166 -1.60 4.20 -11.70
N ALA A 167 -2.47 3.23 -11.40
CA ALA A 167 -2.58 2.66 -10.07
C ALA A 167 -1.37 1.74 -9.76
N LYS A 168 -0.81 1.88 -8.56
CA LYS A 168 0.41 1.15 -8.12
C LYS A 168 0.09 -0.25 -7.59
N VAL A 169 -0.62 -1.04 -8.40
CA VAL A 169 -1.07 -2.40 -8.02
C VAL A 169 0.05 -3.43 -8.18
N TYR A 170 0.31 -4.17 -7.10
CA TYR A 170 1.32 -5.23 -7.03
C TYR A 170 0.71 -6.64 -6.80
N ALA A 171 -0.61 -6.75 -6.79
CA ALA A 171 -1.31 -8.04 -6.69
C ALA A 171 -1.05 -8.93 -7.91
N LEU A 172 -1.14 -10.24 -7.69
CA LEU A 172 -1.12 -11.25 -8.73
C LEU A 172 -2.55 -11.63 -9.16
N PRO A 173 -2.74 -12.12 -10.40
CA PRO A 173 -4.04 -12.58 -10.86
C PRO A 173 -4.68 -13.64 -9.96
N GLU A 174 -3.86 -14.55 -9.43
CA GLU A 174 -4.27 -15.61 -8.50
C GLU A 174 -4.82 -15.04 -7.20
N ASP A 175 -4.28 -13.90 -6.72
CA ASP A 175 -4.78 -13.25 -5.50
C ASP A 175 -6.22 -12.75 -5.66
N ILE A 176 -6.62 -12.36 -6.88
CA ILE A 176 -7.99 -11.94 -7.20
C ILE A 176 -8.90 -13.17 -7.27
N VAL A 177 -8.49 -14.20 -8.01
CA VAL A 177 -9.29 -15.42 -8.21
C VAL A 177 -9.55 -16.14 -6.88
N ASP A 178 -8.55 -16.19 -5.99
CA ASP A 178 -8.66 -16.78 -4.66
C ASP A 178 -9.37 -15.86 -3.65
N VAL A 179 -9.53 -14.58 -4.00
CA VAL A 179 -10.06 -13.50 -3.15
C VAL A 179 -9.25 -13.40 -1.85
N LYS A 180 -7.95 -13.11 -1.98
CA LYS A 180 -7.06 -12.88 -0.83
C LYS A 180 -7.34 -11.48 -0.25
N PRO A 181 -7.92 -11.37 0.97
CA PRO A 181 -8.51 -10.11 1.42
C PRO A 181 -7.51 -8.96 1.53
N LYS A 182 -6.28 -9.26 1.97
CA LYS A 182 -5.18 -8.28 2.05
C LYS A 182 -4.84 -7.69 0.68
N MET A 183 -4.84 -8.51 -0.36
CA MET A 183 -4.54 -8.07 -1.74
C MET A 183 -5.72 -7.34 -2.37
N MET A 184 -6.95 -7.80 -2.10
CA MET A 184 -8.17 -7.12 -2.54
C MET A 184 -8.24 -5.70 -1.96
N MET A 185 -8.04 -5.55 -0.66
CA MET A 185 -8.01 -4.26 0.02
C MET A 185 -7.07 -3.28 -0.68
N THR A 186 -5.86 -3.73 -1.03
CA THR A 186 -4.85 -2.84 -1.62
C THR A 186 -5.11 -2.53 -3.09
N ILE A 187 -5.72 -3.44 -3.86
CA ILE A 187 -6.21 -3.12 -5.22
C ILE A 187 -7.20 -1.95 -5.16
N PHE A 188 -8.25 -2.05 -4.32
CA PHE A 188 -9.27 -1.01 -4.20
C PHE A 188 -8.68 0.30 -3.65
N ALA A 189 -7.81 0.22 -2.64
CA ALA A 189 -7.13 1.39 -2.10
C ALA A 189 -6.26 2.10 -3.16
N CYS A 190 -5.50 1.36 -3.98
CA CYS A 190 -4.68 1.94 -5.04
C CYS A 190 -5.54 2.62 -6.13
N LEU A 191 -6.71 2.07 -6.45
CA LEU A 191 -7.65 2.70 -7.38
C LEU A 191 -8.26 3.98 -6.80
N MET A 192 -8.60 3.97 -5.51
CA MET A 192 -9.08 5.16 -4.79
C MET A 192 -8.04 6.27 -4.76
N ILE A 193 -6.79 5.94 -4.43
CA ILE A 193 -5.66 6.88 -4.50
C ILE A 193 -5.60 7.51 -5.89
N LYS A 194 -5.69 6.70 -6.96
CA LYS A 194 -5.59 7.22 -8.32
C LYS A 194 -6.77 8.13 -8.72
N ASP A 195 -7.99 7.82 -8.29
CA ASP A 195 -9.17 8.67 -8.50
C ASP A 195 -8.99 10.03 -7.79
N LEU A 196 -8.53 10.02 -6.55
CA LEU A 196 -8.30 11.24 -5.76
C LEU A 196 -7.16 12.10 -6.34
N GLU A 197 -6.04 11.49 -6.72
CA GLU A 197 -4.92 12.17 -7.41
C GLU A 197 -5.43 12.87 -8.68
N THR A 198 -6.23 12.16 -9.49
CA THR A 198 -6.78 12.70 -10.75
C THR A 198 -7.71 13.88 -10.50
N LYS A 199 -8.52 13.84 -9.43
CA LYS A 199 -9.39 14.96 -9.03
C LYS A 199 -8.60 16.18 -8.54
N GLN A 200 -7.47 15.98 -7.87
CA GLN A 200 -6.60 17.09 -7.45
C GLN A 200 -5.91 17.77 -8.65
N GLU A 201 -5.42 16.97 -9.61
CA GLU A 201 -4.82 17.49 -10.85
C GLU A 201 -5.79 18.34 -11.68
N GLN A 202 -7.09 18.02 -11.65
CA GLN A 202 -8.12 18.79 -12.36
C GLN A 202 -8.49 20.10 -11.65
N LYS A 203 -8.42 20.16 -10.31
CA LYS A 203 -8.69 21.38 -9.53
C LYS A 203 -7.54 22.38 -9.54
N GLY A 204 -6.32 21.93 -9.85
CA GLY A 204 -5.13 22.78 -9.95
C GLY A 204 -4.90 23.40 -11.32
N LYS A 205 -5.77 23.15 -12.30
CA LYS A 205 -5.79 23.77 -13.63
C LYS A 205 -6.92 24.79 -13.72
#